data_AF-A0A257PK35-F1
#
_entry.id   AF-A0A257PK35-F1
#
_cell.length_a   1.000
_cell.length_b   1.000
_cell.length_c   1.000
_cell.angle_alpha   90.00
_cell.angle_beta   90.00
_cell.angle_gamma   90.00
#
_symmetry.space_group_name_H-M   'P 1'
#
loop_
_entity.id
_entity.type
_entity.pdbx_description
1 polymer ?
#
loop_
_entity_poly.entity_id
_entity_poly.type
_entity_poly.pdbx_seq_one_letter_code
_entity_poly.pdbx_strand_id
1 'polypeptide(L)'
;MHGYNATAFSYLIGMTGFDADPAVRSCPIDAAATAVRWIETSRIVHVQTETRLSDALAREHAIRFRTAEVSRSARHYVLENAILDSDSLLLVQDGAVLPETAYMLPPRHAGGFDADPDRLIRVTADEDIVIGCNNASMGYQHWLAQCLPAIDWCLSRPRTRPARLAVPTLPRWQEETLELLGYQDVPRLILQPGRHYLFPHVEYCDFLNDSTMFGICRSRIETARRMLAGIPFMPLPHRILYVPGPSRVNGPISNAAEVRDLMRQSGAFVVDDRPTHVAERINLFRQADVVIGPHCAGLTDIMFCRPGTLLWEWVPTQPLNLSMNRLARSAGLDYWGDVLGPDPAVPGRFLFDIPTLACGLQQIAQRPRRKTPRGRDDRPAPLCLAGTPADEILFAFESLGDNCEFGLVQRYCGIEPLGLLRLAGFHAPVEQRLSRLTEALRRGFDGLGTPDTIKHFFTPHGPPREFMIHELVYDLHFHSGVHEDEIAPDAIPRRESRRLTFLRRKTSCCGLSRLTGSTHREPRNV
;
A
#
# COMPACT_ATOMS: atom_id res chain seq x y z
N MET A 1 -24.02 17.05 21.60
CA MET A 1 -23.48 17.39 20.26
C MET A 1 -23.00 16.12 19.57
N HIS A 2 -23.95 15.23 19.28
CA HIS A 2 -23.75 14.00 18.51
C HIS A 2 -24.47 14.20 17.20
N GLY A 3 -23.78 13.99 16.08
CA GLY A 3 -24.35 14.23 14.76
C GLY A 3 -23.34 14.05 13.64
N TYR A 4 -22.52 13.00 13.70
CA TYR A 4 -21.85 12.51 12.49
C TYR A 4 -22.75 11.40 11.93
N ASN A 5 -23.55 11.74 10.92
CA ASN A 5 -24.45 10.81 10.24
C ASN A 5 -23.64 9.69 9.56
N ALA A 6 -24.00 8.45 9.88
CA ALA A 6 -23.39 7.22 9.35
C ALA A 6 -23.54 7.05 7.82
N THR A 7 -24.38 7.86 7.17
CA THR A 7 -24.63 7.81 5.72
C THR A 7 -23.53 8.43 4.86
N ALA A 8 -22.60 9.21 5.42
CA ALA A 8 -21.48 9.78 4.66
C ALA A 8 -20.29 8.82 4.48
N PHE A 9 -20.24 7.71 5.23
CA PHE A 9 -19.06 6.83 5.28
C PHE A 9 -19.00 5.81 4.14
N SER A 10 -20.15 5.40 3.59
CA SER A 10 -20.23 4.44 2.47
C SER A 10 -19.67 5.00 1.15
N TYR A 11 -19.57 6.33 1.04
CA TYR A 11 -18.97 7.02 -0.11
C TYR A 11 -17.44 7.12 -0.01
N LEU A 12 -16.86 7.04 1.20
CA LEU A 12 -15.45 7.33 1.50
C LEU A 12 -14.49 6.15 1.32
N ILE A 13 -14.99 4.93 1.13
CA ILE A 13 -14.15 3.73 0.90
C ILE A 13 -14.06 3.38 -0.60
N GLY A 14 -14.88 4.03 -1.45
CA GLY A 14 -14.95 3.79 -2.90
C GLY A 14 -14.55 4.96 -3.79
N MET A 15 -14.37 6.17 -3.26
CA MET A 15 -13.93 7.33 -4.03
C MET A 15 -12.47 7.68 -3.73
N THR A 16 -11.54 6.85 -4.22
CA THR A 16 -10.11 7.22 -4.35
C THR A 16 -9.82 7.92 -5.68
N GLY A 17 -10.85 8.52 -6.30
CA GLY A 17 -10.70 9.43 -7.42
C GLY A 17 -11.28 10.76 -6.99
N PHE A 18 -10.41 11.71 -6.67
CA PHE A 18 -10.77 13.11 -6.85
C PHE A 18 -10.95 13.28 -8.36
N ASP A 19 -12.17 13.05 -8.87
CA ASP A 19 -12.57 13.61 -10.15
C ASP A 19 -12.59 15.11 -9.91
N ALA A 20 -11.42 15.73 -10.07
CA ALA A 20 -11.31 17.17 -10.09
C ALA A 20 -12.36 17.65 -11.07
N ASP A 21 -13.22 18.57 -10.63
CA ASP A 21 -13.97 19.39 -11.57
C ASP A 21 -12.97 19.86 -12.65
N PRO A 22 -13.20 19.63 -13.95
CA PRO A 22 -12.27 20.01 -15.01
C PRO A 22 -11.90 21.51 -15.00
N ALA A 23 -12.59 22.34 -14.21
CA ALA A 23 -12.23 23.73 -13.92
C ALA A 23 -11.07 23.91 -12.90
N VAL A 24 -10.75 22.92 -12.06
CA VAL A 24 -9.70 23.02 -11.03
C VAL A 24 -8.37 22.49 -11.57
N ARG A 25 -7.40 23.38 -11.75
CA ARG A 25 -6.04 23.02 -12.16
C ARG A 25 -5.41 22.10 -11.10
N SER A 26 -4.88 20.96 -11.52
CA SER A 26 -4.15 20.02 -10.67
C SER A 26 -2.75 19.74 -11.22
N CYS A 27 -1.83 19.40 -10.32
CA CYS A 27 -0.46 19.01 -10.63
C CYS A 27 -0.08 17.82 -9.72
N PRO A 28 0.38 16.69 -10.28
CA PRO A 28 0.93 15.60 -9.47
C PRO A 28 2.05 16.12 -8.56
N ILE A 29 2.06 15.67 -7.30
CA ILE A 29 3.04 16.15 -6.30
C ILE A 29 4.49 15.88 -6.71
N ASP A 30 4.75 14.83 -7.48
CA ASP A 30 6.09 14.49 -7.99
C ASP A 30 6.61 15.49 -9.03
N ALA A 31 5.72 16.07 -9.83
CA ALA A 31 6.05 17.13 -10.78
C ALA A 31 6.21 18.50 -10.08
N ALA A 32 5.49 18.72 -8.97
CA ALA A 32 5.60 19.95 -8.18
C ALA A 32 6.82 19.97 -7.24
N ALA A 33 7.27 18.80 -6.78
CA ALA A 33 8.35 18.67 -5.80
C ALA A 33 9.72 19.06 -6.38
N THR A 34 10.48 19.83 -5.61
CA THR A 34 11.89 20.13 -5.92
C THR A 34 12.82 18.98 -5.56
N ALA A 35 12.39 18.10 -4.65
CA ALA A 35 13.07 16.85 -4.36
C ALA A 35 12.07 15.75 -3.96
N VAL A 36 12.30 14.53 -4.45
CA VAL A 36 11.55 13.33 -4.09
C VAL A 36 12.52 12.28 -3.57
N ARG A 37 12.19 11.65 -2.44
CA ARG A 37 13.00 10.59 -1.84
C ARG A 37 12.13 9.40 -1.47
N TRP A 38 12.58 8.22 -1.84
CA TRP A 38 11.92 6.98 -1.42
C TRP A 38 12.21 6.70 0.06
N ILE A 39 11.15 6.46 0.81
CA ILE A 39 11.20 5.86 2.15
C ILE A 39 11.17 4.33 2.01
N GLU A 40 10.24 3.83 1.20
CA GLU A 40 10.12 2.43 0.84
C GLU A 40 9.83 2.32 -0.65
N THR A 41 10.46 1.37 -1.30
CA THR A 41 10.12 0.96 -2.67
C THR A 41 9.37 -0.37 -2.60
N SER A 42 8.29 -0.50 -3.38
CA SER A 42 7.55 -1.74 -3.56
C SER A 42 8.47 -2.90 -3.87
N ARG A 43 8.35 -3.99 -3.11
CA ARG A 43 9.13 -5.21 -3.29
C ARG A 43 8.32 -6.42 -2.86
N ILE A 44 8.69 -7.59 -3.36
CA ILE A 44 8.12 -8.84 -2.87
C ILE A 44 8.46 -9.01 -1.39
N VAL A 45 7.45 -9.29 -0.57
CA VAL A 45 7.56 -9.46 0.87
C VAL A 45 7.28 -10.91 1.22
N HIS A 46 8.35 -11.63 1.55
CA HIS A 46 8.22 -12.92 2.22
C HIS A 46 7.96 -12.65 3.71
N VAL A 47 6.70 -12.71 4.13
CA VAL A 47 6.34 -12.69 5.55
C VAL A 47 6.02 -14.13 5.95
N GLN A 48 6.80 -14.72 6.86
CA GLN A 48 6.55 -16.06 7.41
C GLN A 48 5.42 -16.04 8.46
N THR A 49 4.24 -15.58 8.06
CA THR A 49 3.05 -15.47 8.89
C THR A 49 1.94 -16.35 8.38
N GLU A 50 1.23 -16.99 9.30
CA GLU A 50 0.02 -17.74 8.97
C GLU A 50 -1.17 -16.80 8.82
N THR A 51 -2.02 -17.04 7.83
CA THR A 51 -3.30 -16.36 7.68
C THR A 51 -4.40 -17.40 7.65
N ARG A 52 -5.26 -17.34 8.66
CA ARG A 52 -6.46 -18.17 8.81
C ARG A 52 -7.69 -17.28 8.67
N LEU A 53 -8.71 -17.79 8.01
CA LEU A 53 -10.00 -17.12 7.86
C LEU A 53 -11.10 -18.12 8.22
N SER A 54 -12.19 -17.66 8.84
CA SER A 54 -13.43 -18.45 8.88
C SER A 54 -13.92 -18.77 7.47
N ASP A 55 -14.71 -19.84 7.34
CA ASP A 55 -15.33 -20.22 6.07
C ASP A 55 -16.15 -19.08 5.45
N ALA A 56 -16.87 -18.32 6.28
CA ALA A 56 -17.63 -17.15 5.84
C ALA A 56 -16.73 -16.12 5.16
N LEU A 57 -15.62 -15.74 5.80
CA LEU A 57 -14.70 -14.77 5.26
C LEU A 57 -13.91 -15.31 4.05
N ALA A 58 -13.55 -16.60 4.10
CA ALA A 58 -12.78 -17.25 3.05
C ALA A 58 -13.58 -17.35 1.74
N ARG A 59 -14.87 -17.75 1.81
CA ARG A 59 -15.74 -17.90 0.64
C ARG A 59 -15.82 -16.63 -0.20
N GLU A 60 -15.92 -15.47 0.44
CA GLU A 60 -16.14 -14.20 -0.26
C GLU A 60 -14.84 -13.42 -0.50
N HIS A 61 -13.83 -13.57 0.36
CA HIS A 61 -12.71 -12.61 0.42
C HIS A 61 -11.32 -13.26 0.51
N ALA A 62 -11.18 -14.58 0.42
CA ALA A 62 -9.89 -15.26 0.59
C ALA A 62 -8.75 -14.68 -0.27
N ILE A 63 -9.04 -14.28 -1.52
CA ILE A 63 -8.04 -13.67 -2.41
C ILE A 63 -7.53 -12.36 -1.81
N ARG A 64 -8.43 -11.47 -1.36
CA ARG A 64 -8.05 -10.15 -0.83
C ARG A 64 -7.14 -10.23 0.40
N PHE A 65 -7.30 -11.26 1.23
CA PHE A 65 -6.42 -11.48 2.39
C PHE A 65 -5.04 -12.04 1.99
N ARG A 66 -4.97 -12.89 0.96
CA ARG A 66 -3.71 -13.50 0.47
C ARG A 66 -2.85 -12.54 -0.37
N THR A 67 -3.46 -11.70 -1.20
CA THR A 67 -2.82 -10.96 -2.30
C THR A 67 -1.68 -10.00 -1.97
N ALA A 68 -1.49 -9.57 -0.73
CA ALA A 68 -0.39 -8.66 -0.42
C ALA A 68 0.94 -9.39 -0.31
N GLU A 69 1.50 -9.79 -1.45
CA GLU A 69 2.89 -10.27 -1.54
C GLU A 69 3.86 -9.16 -1.92
N VAL A 70 3.36 -7.96 -2.27
CA VAL A 70 4.18 -6.80 -2.63
C VAL A 70 3.93 -5.69 -1.61
N SER A 71 5.00 -5.09 -1.08
CA SER A 71 4.90 -3.91 -0.22
C SER A 71 4.45 -2.70 -1.02
N ARG A 72 3.89 -1.72 -0.32
CA ARG A 72 3.62 -0.40 -0.88
C ARG A 72 4.88 0.44 -0.83
N SER A 73 5.07 1.25 -1.85
CA SER A 73 6.04 2.32 -1.77
C SER A 73 5.53 3.45 -0.88
N ALA A 74 6.48 4.19 -0.31
CA ALA A 74 6.23 5.44 0.40
C ALA A 74 7.33 6.43 0.01
N ARG A 75 6.95 7.67 -0.28
CA ARG A 75 7.86 8.76 -0.62
C ARG A 75 7.75 9.92 0.36
N HIS A 76 8.80 10.71 0.35
CA HIS A 76 8.95 12.01 0.98
C HIS A 76 9.18 13.03 -0.12
N TYR A 77 8.52 14.17 -0.01
CA TYR A 77 8.57 15.27 -0.98
C TYR A 77 9.00 16.54 -0.27
N VAL A 78 9.83 17.31 -0.97
CA VAL A 78 10.12 18.70 -0.64
C VAL A 78 9.48 19.56 -1.71
N LEU A 79 8.64 20.50 -1.27
CA LEU A 79 7.95 21.47 -2.11
C LEU A 79 8.43 22.86 -1.73
N GLU A 80 8.37 23.79 -2.69
CA GLU A 80 8.71 25.19 -2.47
C GLU A 80 7.53 26.09 -2.82
N ASN A 81 7.32 27.14 -2.03
CA ASN A 81 6.26 28.13 -2.23
C ASN A 81 4.86 27.52 -2.33
N ALA A 82 4.57 26.49 -1.54
CA ALA A 82 3.26 25.85 -1.51
C ALA A 82 2.34 26.50 -0.47
N ILE A 83 1.05 26.56 -0.79
CA ILE A 83 -0.01 27.04 0.09
C ILE A 83 -0.75 25.85 0.66
N LEU A 84 -0.90 25.78 1.98
CA LEU A 84 -1.75 24.83 2.67
C LEU A 84 -3.07 25.51 3.07
N ASP A 85 -4.20 24.92 2.72
CA ASP A 85 -5.47 25.25 3.36
C ASP A 85 -5.61 24.51 4.70
N SER A 86 -5.77 25.24 5.81
CA SER A 86 -5.84 24.63 7.15
C SER A 86 -7.07 23.74 7.35
N ASP A 87 -8.15 24.00 6.61
CA ASP A 87 -9.44 23.34 6.80
C ASP A 87 -9.53 22.00 6.08
N SER A 88 -8.97 21.92 4.88
CA SER A 88 -8.95 20.72 4.04
C SER A 88 -7.61 19.99 4.07
N LEU A 89 -6.53 20.64 4.55
CA LEU A 89 -5.15 20.17 4.48
C LEU A 89 -4.65 19.91 3.05
N LEU A 90 -5.31 20.52 2.06
CA LEU A 90 -4.93 20.45 0.67
C LEU A 90 -3.76 21.40 0.40
N LEU A 91 -2.72 20.90 -0.27
CA LEU A 91 -1.62 21.71 -0.75
C LEU A 91 -1.88 22.19 -2.18
N VAL A 92 -1.51 23.44 -2.43
CA VAL A 92 -1.59 24.11 -3.73
C VAL A 92 -0.24 24.73 -4.05
N GLN A 93 0.26 24.52 -5.26
CA GLN A 93 1.51 25.12 -5.74
C GLN A 93 1.28 25.70 -7.14
N ASP A 94 1.72 26.93 -7.37
CA ASP A 94 1.55 27.66 -8.65
C ASP A 94 0.08 27.70 -9.14
N GLY A 95 -0.86 27.79 -8.21
CA GLY A 95 -2.30 27.79 -8.47
C GLY A 95 -2.87 26.43 -8.90
N ALA A 96 -2.11 25.34 -8.75
CA ALA A 96 -2.55 23.98 -9.00
C ALA A 96 -2.65 23.18 -7.69
N VAL A 97 -3.76 22.47 -7.51
CA VAL A 97 -3.96 21.54 -6.39
C VAL A 97 -3.03 20.33 -6.53
N LEU A 98 -2.46 19.85 -5.42
CA LEU A 98 -1.68 18.62 -5.34
C LEU A 98 -2.59 17.44 -4.88
N PRO A 99 -3.08 16.59 -5.80
CA PRO A 99 -4.14 15.61 -5.49
C PRO A 99 -3.76 14.58 -4.43
N GLU A 100 -2.47 14.24 -4.29
CA GLU A 100 -1.97 13.27 -3.30
C GLU A 100 -2.11 13.75 -1.84
N THR A 101 -2.49 15.01 -1.66
CA THR A 101 -2.76 15.67 -0.37
C THR A 101 -4.25 15.70 -0.03
N ALA A 102 -5.12 15.36 -0.99
CA ALA A 102 -6.57 15.30 -0.84
C ALA A 102 -7.04 14.04 -0.08
N TYR A 103 -6.63 13.88 1.17
CA TYR A 103 -7.02 12.71 1.99
C TYR A 103 -8.18 13.02 2.93
N MET A 104 -9.30 12.28 2.78
CA MET A 104 -10.52 12.44 3.58
C MET A 104 -11.00 13.90 3.67
N LEU A 105 -11.08 14.57 2.52
CA LEU A 105 -11.51 15.96 2.43
C LEU A 105 -12.87 16.17 3.11
N PRO A 106 -13.04 17.25 3.90
CA PRO A 106 -14.34 17.62 4.43
C PRO A 106 -15.36 17.84 3.29
N PRO A 107 -16.64 17.46 3.44
CA PRO A 107 -17.64 17.59 2.38
C PRO A 107 -17.78 19.01 1.82
N ARG A 108 -17.54 20.03 2.66
CA ARG A 108 -17.57 21.45 2.27
C ARG A 108 -16.44 21.88 1.30
N HIS A 109 -15.41 21.05 1.16
CA HIS A 109 -14.25 21.28 0.28
C HIS A 109 -14.20 20.30 -0.90
N ALA A 110 -15.30 19.59 -1.18
CA ALA A 110 -15.38 18.70 -2.35
C ALA A 110 -15.21 19.47 -3.68
N GLY A 111 -15.45 20.79 -3.69
CA GLY A 111 -15.26 21.69 -4.85
C GLY A 111 -13.86 22.27 -5.03
N GLY A 112 -12.88 21.91 -4.19
CA GLY A 112 -11.48 22.35 -4.31
C GLY A 112 -11.04 23.45 -3.34
N PHE A 113 -9.98 24.16 -3.71
CA PHE A 113 -9.34 25.22 -2.92
C PHE A 113 -9.93 26.59 -3.26
N ASP A 114 -10.29 27.37 -2.22
CA ASP A 114 -10.73 28.76 -2.35
C ASP A 114 -9.58 29.71 -1.96
N ALA A 115 -9.00 30.41 -2.92
CA ALA A 115 -7.85 31.28 -2.70
C ALA A 115 -8.29 32.64 -2.13
N ASP A 116 -8.49 32.72 -0.81
CA ASP A 116 -8.75 33.99 -0.10
C ASP A 116 -7.42 34.62 0.39
N PRO A 117 -6.96 35.75 -0.18
CA PRO A 117 -5.73 36.42 0.22
C PRO A 117 -5.78 36.99 1.65
N ASP A 118 -6.97 37.35 2.15
CA ASP A 118 -7.14 37.93 3.50
C ASP A 118 -6.98 36.85 4.59
N ARG A 119 -7.04 35.57 4.19
CA ARG A 119 -6.78 34.41 5.05
C ARG A 119 -5.33 33.94 5.01
N LEU A 120 -4.49 34.51 4.16
CA LEU A 120 -3.12 34.06 3.93
C LEU A 120 -2.16 34.51 5.03
N ILE A 121 -1.50 33.53 5.66
CA ILE A 121 -0.39 33.69 6.59
C ILE A 121 0.89 33.28 5.87
N ARG A 122 1.89 34.17 5.87
CA ARG A 122 3.21 33.89 5.29
C ARG A 122 4.15 33.41 6.38
N VAL A 123 4.69 32.22 6.22
CA VAL A 123 5.68 31.64 7.15
C VAL A 123 7.09 32.01 6.69
N THR A 124 8.03 32.11 7.64
CA THR A 124 9.40 32.56 7.36
C THR A 124 10.16 31.54 6.52
N ALA A 125 11.16 32.00 5.76
CA ALA A 125 11.89 31.18 4.79
C ALA A 125 13.08 30.40 5.37
N ASP A 126 13.37 30.58 6.66
CA ASP A 126 14.54 30.02 7.34
C ASP A 126 14.29 28.66 8.00
N GLU A 127 13.08 28.12 7.88
CA GLU A 127 12.69 26.83 8.45
C GLU A 127 12.03 25.92 7.43
N ASP A 128 12.19 24.62 7.63
CA ASP A 128 11.44 23.61 6.89
C ASP A 128 10.15 23.29 7.65
N ILE A 129 9.00 23.41 6.97
CA ILE A 129 7.71 23.08 7.55
C ILE A 129 7.37 21.62 7.28
N VAL A 130 7.27 20.81 8.33
CA VAL A 130 6.84 19.41 8.20
C VAL A 130 5.33 19.34 8.38
N ILE A 131 4.60 18.87 7.38
CA ILE A 131 3.18 18.57 7.53
C ILE A 131 3.02 17.31 8.37
N GLY A 132 2.43 17.46 9.56
CA GLY A 132 2.35 16.39 10.56
C GLY A 132 1.01 15.68 10.66
N CYS A 133 -0.02 16.15 9.94
CA CYS A 133 -1.38 15.66 10.10
C CYS A 133 -2.12 15.53 8.78
N ASN A 134 -3.13 14.66 8.78
CA ASN A 134 -4.17 14.61 7.76
C ASN A 134 -5.55 14.86 8.41
N ASN A 135 -6.62 14.88 7.61
CA ASN A 135 -7.98 15.18 8.10
C ASN A 135 -8.53 14.14 9.09
N ALA A 136 -7.89 12.97 9.19
CA ALA A 136 -8.26 11.90 10.11
C ALA A 136 -7.36 11.83 11.34
N SER A 137 -6.42 12.77 11.52
CA SER A 137 -5.36 12.75 12.54
C SER A 137 -5.86 12.60 13.99
N MET A 138 -7.08 13.04 14.31
CA MET A 138 -7.67 12.82 15.64
C MET A 138 -8.03 11.35 15.91
N GLY A 139 -8.14 10.52 14.88
CA GLY A 139 -8.35 9.09 15.00
C GLY A 139 -7.06 8.37 15.40
N TYR A 140 -7.08 7.63 16.51
CA TYR A 140 -5.92 6.92 17.06
C TYR A 140 -5.17 6.08 16.02
N GLN A 141 -5.90 5.34 15.17
CA GLN A 141 -5.31 4.55 14.09
C GLN A 141 -4.58 5.40 13.05
N HIS A 142 -5.20 6.49 12.58
CA HIS A 142 -4.59 7.39 11.58
C HIS A 142 -3.41 8.15 12.17
N TRP A 143 -3.45 8.50 13.46
CA TRP A 143 -2.29 9.09 14.12
C TRP A 143 -1.10 8.12 14.13
N LEU A 144 -1.27 6.91 14.70
CA LEU A 144 -0.18 5.95 14.84
C LEU A 144 0.33 5.40 13.50
N ALA A 145 -0.57 5.12 12.55
CA ALA A 145 -0.23 4.44 11.30
C ALA A 145 0.07 5.39 10.13
N GLN A 146 -0.29 6.67 10.21
CA GLN A 146 -0.08 7.64 9.12
C GLN A 146 0.68 8.88 9.58
N CYS A 147 0.17 9.60 10.58
CA CYS A 147 0.76 10.88 11.01
C CYS A 147 2.14 10.69 11.65
N LEU A 148 2.26 9.79 12.64
CA LEU A 148 3.55 9.53 13.30
C LEU A 148 4.65 9.07 12.35
N PRO A 149 4.46 8.07 11.48
CA PRO A 149 5.51 7.69 10.53
C PRO A 149 5.82 8.82 9.54
N ALA A 150 4.84 9.63 9.11
CA ALA A 150 5.12 10.82 8.29
C ALA A 150 6.07 11.79 9.01
N ILE A 151 5.72 12.16 10.25
CA ILE A 151 6.52 13.05 11.10
C ILE A 151 7.92 12.47 11.32
N ASP A 152 7.99 11.21 11.71
CA ASP A 152 9.23 10.53 12.06
C ASP A 152 10.20 10.45 10.88
N TRP A 153 9.70 10.09 9.69
CA TRP A 153 10.52 10.01 8.49
C TRP A 153 10.97 11.37 7.96
N CYS A 154 10.22 12.45 8.21
CA CYS A 154 10.66 13.81 7.90
C CYS A 154 11.71 14.29 8.92
N LEU A 155 11.46 14.14 10.23
CA LEU A 155 12.27 14.74 11.29
C LEU A 155 13.54 13.96 11.66
N SER A 156 13.57 12.64 11.48
CA SER A 156 14.75 11.81 11.82
C SER A 156 15.95 11.98 10.90
N ARG A 157 15.78 12.72 9.81
CA ARG A 157 16.81 12.89 8.80
C ARG A 157 17.77 14.01 9.19
N PRO A 158 19.02 13.99 8.72
CA PRO A 158 19.91 15.14 8.81
C PRO A 158 19.25 16.35 8.11
N ARG A 159 19.25 17.50 8.77
CA ARG A 159 18.64 18.74 8.27
C ARG A 159 19.64 19.89 8.34
N THR A 160 19.58 20.79 7.38
CA THR A 160 20.39 22.02 7.35
C THR A 160 19.64 23.24 7.88
N ARG A 161 18.31 23.14 8.00
CA ARG A 161 17.43 24.18 8.55
C ARG A 161 16.71 23.65 9.80
N PRO A 162 16.34 24.54 10.74
CA PRO A 162 15.40 24.18 11.80
C PRO A 162 14.08 23.70 11.19
N ALA A 163 13.42 22.76 11.86
CA ALA A 163 12.13 22.24 11.46
C ALA A 163 11.02 22.76 12.38
N ARG A 164 9.86 23.04 11.80
CA ARG A 164 8.63 23.32 12.55
C ARG A 164 7.53 22.38 12.10
N LEU A 165 6.82 21.80 13.05
CA LEU A 165 5.78 20.80 12.80
C LEU A 165 4.41 21.48 12.64
N ALA A 166 3.84 21.45 11.44
CA ALA A 166 2.50 21.96 11.15
C ALA A 166 1.43 20.92 11.52
N VAL A 167 0.66 21.22 12.56
CA VAL A 167 -0.36 20.33 13.15
C VAL A 167 -1.50 21.15 13.76
N PRO A 168 -2.69 20.57 14.02
CA PRO A 168 -3.66 21.16 14.92
C PRO A 168 -3.14 21.13 16.37
N THR A 169 -3.91 21.71 17.30
CA THR A 169 -3.66 21.51 18.74
C THR A 169 -3.75 20.03 19.08
N LEU A 170 -2.63 19.44 19.51
CA LEU A 170 -2.53 18.02 19.81
C LEU A 170 -3.02 17.71 21.24
N PRO A 171 -3.94 16.76 21.45
CA PRO A 171 -4.17 16.17 22.77
C PRO A 171 -2.91 15.52 23.34
N ARG A 172 -2.85 15.45 24.67
CA ARG A 172 -1.70 14.92 25.43
C ARG A 172 -1.18 13.57 24.91
N TRP A 173 -2.05 12.63 24.54
CA TRP A 173 -1.61 11.31 24.08
C TRP A 173 -0.85 11.37 22.74
N GLN A 174 -1.11 12.36 21.88
CA GLN A 174 -0.37 12.58 20.64
C GLN A 174 1.00 13.22 20.93
N GLU A 175 1.05 14.19 21.85
CA GLU A 175 2.32 14.76 22.32
C GLU A 175 3.20 13.69 23.00
N GLU A 176 2.61 12.82 23.85
CA GLU A 176 3.31 11.68 24.46
C GLU A 176 3.93 10.76 23.38
N THR A 177 3.26 10.52 22.26
CA THR A 177 3.86 9.72 21.17
C THR A 177 5.03 10.42 20.46
N LEU A 178 5.03 11.75 20.40
CA LEU A 178 6.14 12.53 19.84
C LEU A 178 7.33 12.58 20.81
N GLU A 179 7.06 12.71 22.11
CA GLU A 179 8.06 12.59 23.18
C GLU A 179 8.80 11.25 23.11
N LEU A 180 8.07 10.15 22.88
CA LEU A 180 8.67 8.80 22.73
C LEU A 180 9.60 8.67 21.53
N LEU A 181 9.47 9.55 20.53
CA LEU A 181 10.36 9.63 19.37
C LEU A 181 11.47 10.68 19.53
N GLY A 182 11.47 11.44 20.63
CA GLY A 182 12.42 12.51 20.90
C GLY A 182 12.08 13.85 20.23
N TYR A 183 10.81 14.07 19.85
CA TYR A 183 10.36 15.28 19.14
C TYR A 183 9.64 16.30 20.04
N GLN A 184 9.76 16.17 21.36
CA GLN A 184 9.12 17.07 22.32
C GLN A 184 9.57 18.53 22.20
N ASP A 185 10.78 18.78 21.71
CA ASP A 185 11.36 20.12 21.58
C ASP A 185 11.21 20.72 20.17
N VAL A 186 10.62 19.97 19.23
CA VAL A 186 10.37 20.46 17.86
C VAL A 186 9.27 21.52 17.91
N PRO A 187 9.48 22.77 17.47
CA PRO A 187 8.46 23.80 17.52
C PRO A 187 7.20 23.41 16.74
N ARG A 188 6.01 23.76 17.28
CA ARG A 188 4.71 23.49 16.62
C ARG A 188 4.26 24.76 15.89
N LEU A 189 3.82 24.62 14.64
CA LEU A 189 2.98 25.59 13.97
C LEU A 189 1.53 25.13 14.10
N ILE A 190 0.78 25.74 15.02
CA ILE A 190 -0.63 25.42 15.23
C ILE A 190 -1.46 25.99 14.08
N LEU A 191 -2.04 25.09 13.28
CA LEU A 191 -2.91 25.46 12.16
C LEU A 191 -4.24 26.02 12.70
N GLN A 192 -4.50 27.28 12.37
CA GLN A 192 -5.73 27.97 12.74
C GLN A 192 -6.81 27.70 11.70
N PRO A 193 -8.03 27.30 12.09
CA PRO A 193 -9.13 27.09 11.16
C PRO A 193 -9.42 28.32 10.29
N GLY A 194 -9.78 28.09 9.03
CA GLY A 194 -10.08 29.13 8.05
C GLY A 194 -8.88 29.98 7.64
N ARG A 195 -7.64 29.47 7.74
CA ARG A 195 -6.43 30.16 7.30
C ARG A 195 -5.72 29.41 6.18
N HIS A 196 -5.03 30.15 5.34
CA HIS A 196 -4.12 29.60 4.34
C HIS A 196 -2.70 29.90 4.77
N TYR A 197 -1.78 28.95 4.60
CA TYR A 197 -0.39 29.14 4.98
C TYR A 197 0.50 29.01 3.76
N LEU A 198 1.20 30.08 3.38
CA LEU A 198 2.27 30.01 2.39
C LEU A 198 3.56 29.58 3.07
N PHE A 199 4.07 28.43 2.64
CA PHE A 199 5.33 27.85 3.10
C PHE A 199 6.40 27.99 2.02
N PRO A 200 7.50 28.71 2.29
CA PRO A 200 8.65 28.75 1.37
C PRO A 200 9.28 27.37 1.16
N HIS A 201 9.36 26.56 2.22
CA HIS A 201 9.83 25.17 2.19
C HIS A 201 8.88 24.29 3.01
N VAL A 202 8.29 23.27 2.37
CA VAL A 202 7.40 22.31 3.05
C VAL A 202 7.75 20.88 2.70
N GLU A 203 7.70 20.01 3.70
CA GLU A 203 7.88 18.58 3.58
C GLU A 203 6.55 17.85 3.74
N TYR A 204 6.28 16.97 2.78
CA TYR A 204 5.11 16.10 2.77
C TYR A 204 5.53 14.64 2.64
N CYS A 205 4.73 13.72 3.17
CA CYS A 205 5.00 12.30 3.13
C CYS A 205 3.75 11.50 2.72
N ASP A 206 3.96 10.51 1.84
CA ASP A 206 2.91 9.58 1.38
C ASP A 206 2.19 8.86 2.52
N PHE A 207 2.80 8.75 3.71
CA PHE A 207 2.10 8.19 4.87
C PHE A 207 0.82 8.96 5.24
N LEU A 208 0.71 10.25 4.90
CA LEU A 208 -0.47 11.07 5.21
C LEU A 208 -1.68 10.75 4.32
N ASN A 209 -1.51 10.00 3.23
CA ASN A 209 -2.60 9.55 2.36
C ASN A 209 -2.82 8.01 2.46
N ASP A 210 -3.63 7.44 1.57
CA ASP A 210 -4.01 6.02 1.58
C ASP A 210 -3.00 5.07 0.92
N SER A 211 -1.95 5.59 0.27
CA SER A 211 -0.96 4.83 -0.52
C SER A 211 -0.38 3.62 0.22
N THR A 212 -0.19 3.76 1.54
CA THR A 212 0.41 2.75 2.41
C THR A 212 -0.57 2.12 3.40
N MET A 213 -1.81 2.63 3.50
CA MET A 213 -2.73 2.26 4.59
C MET A 213 -3.29 0.84 4.43
N PHE A 214 -3.61 0.47 3.19
CA PHE A 214 -4.25 -0.80 2.84
C PHE A 214 -3.29 -1.82 2.22
N GLY A 215 -1.99 -1.62 2.38
CA GLY A 215 -0.95 -2.54 1.93
C GLY A 215 0.14 -2.76 2.98
N ILE A 216 1.05 -3.69 2.70
CA ILE A 216 2.19 -3.96 3.57
C ILE A 216 3.19 -2.81 3.44
N CYS A 217 3.61 -2.21 4.54
CA CYS A 217 4.65 -1.18 4.55
C CYS A 217 5.52 -1.36 5.78
N ARG A 218 6.78 -1.77 5.59
CA ARG A 218 7.71 -2.07 6.70
C ARG A 218 8.21 -0.81 7.38
N SER A 219 8.31 0.29 6.64
CA SER A 219 8.84 1.57 7.13
C SER A 219 7.97 2.20 8.22
N ARG A 220 6.66 1.89 8.25
CA ARG A 220 5.76 2.24 9.38
C ARG A 220 6.13 1.48 10.66
N ILE A 221 6.52 0.21 10.53
CA ILE A 221 6.91 -0.62 11.69
C ILE A 221 8.25 -0.15 12.26
N GLU A 222 9.11 0.46 11.45
CA GLU A 222 10.36 1.04 11.94
C GLU A 222 10.12 2.21 12.89
N THR A 223 9.17 3.10 12.60
CA THR A 223 8.73 4.13 13.54
C THR A 223 8.21 3.51 14.85
N ALA A 224 7.43 2.42 14.76
CA ALA A 224 6.95 1.69 15.95
C ALA A 224 8.11 1.14 16.80
N ARG A 225 9.17 0.62 16.17
CA ARG A 225 10.37 0.11 16.85
C ARG A 225 11.16 1.21 17.54
N ARG A 226 11.27 2.39 16.92
CA ARG A 226 11.91 3.55 17.55
C ARG A 226 11.15 4.01 18.79
N MET A 227 9.81 4.06 18.72
CA MET A 227 8.98 4.31 19.91
C MET A 227 9.23 3.27 21.00
N LEU A 228 9.28 1.98 20.64
CA LEU A 228 9.57 0.90 21.61
C LEU A 228 10.93 1.08 22.30
N ALA A 229 11.96 1.53 21.57
CA ALA A 229 13.30 1.77 22.11
C ALA A 229 13.32 2.93 23.12
N GLY A 230 12.43 3.92 22.97
CA GLY A 230 12.27 5.03 23.91
C GLY A 230 11.51 4.68 25.20
N ILE A 231 10.95 3.49 25.32
CA ILE A 231 10.08 3.10 26.45
C ILE A 231 10.77 2.02 27.31
N PRO A 232 10.99 2.30 28.61
CA PRO A 232 11.47 1.30 29.56
C PRO A 232 10.58 0.04 29.56
N PHE A 233 11.22 -1.12 29.47
CA PHE A 233 10.52 -2.39 29.52
C PHE A 233 9.92 -2.60 30.91
N MET A 234 8.60 -2.80 30.96
CA MET A 234 7.88 -3.13 32.19
C MET A 234 7.27 -4.52 32.07
N PRO A 235 7.68 -5.51 32.88
CA PRO A 235 7.15 -6.87 32.79
C PRO A 235 5.68 -6.90 33.22
N LEU A 236 4.82 -7.44 32.36
CA LEU A 236 3.39 -7.60 32.64
C LEU A 236 2.97 -9.08 32.45
N PRO A 237 2.05 -9.60 33.28
CA PRO A 237 1.65 -11.01 33.23
C PRO A 237 0.70 -11.33 32.06
N HIS A 238 0.11 -10.30 31.44
CA HIS A 238 -0.96 -10.45 30.46
C HIS A 238 -0.41 -10.87 29.08
N ARG A 239 -0.74 -12.09 28.65
CA ARG A 239 -0.31 -12.66 27.35
C ARG A 239 -1.41 -12.72 26.30
N ILE A 240 -2.67 -12.76 26.73
CA ILE A 240 -3.83 -12.71 25.85
C ILE A 240 -4.53 -11.40 26.14
N LEU A 241 -4.62 -10.54 25.12
CA LEU A 241 -5.28 -9.25 25.21
C LEU A 241 -6.60 -9.30 24.45
N TYR A 242 -7.67 -8.86 25.09
CA TYR A 242 -8.93 -8.53 24.41
C TYR A 242 -9.04 -7.01 24.33
N VAL A 243 -9.15 -6.50 23.11
CA VAL A 243 -9.33 -5.07 22.85
C VAL A 243 -10.81 -4.84 22.56
N PRO A 244 -11.59 -4.35 23.54
CA PRO A 244 -12.94 -3.89 23.27
C PRO A 244 -12.90 -2.62 22.42
N GLY A 245 -14.02 -2.31 21.80
CA GLY A 245 -14.20 -1.04 21.08
C GLY A 245 -15.23 -1.18 19.99
N PRO A 246 -16.10 -0.16 19.80
CA PRO A 246 -16.99 -0.17 18.66
C PRO A 246 -16.16 -0.10 17.38
N SER A 247 -16.52 -0.93 16.40
CA SER A 247 -16.08 -0.67 15.04
C SER A 247 -16.80 0.59 14.56
N ARG A 248 -16.10 1.51 13.88
CA ARG A 248 -16.80 2.63 13.21
C ARG A 248 -17.73 2.14 12.10
N VAL A 249 -17.46 0.96 11.54
CA VAL A 249 -18.24 0.35 10.47
C VAL A 249 -19.36 -0.52 11.04
N ASN A 250 -19.03 -1.38 12.02
CA ASN A 250 -20.01 -2.30 12.60
C ASN A 250 -20.84 -1.67 13.75
N GLY A 251 -20.47 -0.51 14.28
CA GLY A 251 -21.07 -0.05 15.52
C GLY A 251 -20.78 -1.02 16.69
N PRO A 252 -21.61 -1.02 17.74
CA PRO A 252 -21.34 -1.78 18.96
C PRO A 252 -21.78 -3.25 18.86
N ILE A 253 -21.12 -4.11 19.63
CA ILE A 253 -21.52 -5.50 19.85
C ILE A 253 -22.68 -5.50 20.86
N SER A 254 -23.82 -6.07 20.51
CA SER A 254 -25.02 -6.08 21.36
C SER A 254 -24.83 -6.85 22.65
N ASN A 255 -24.19 -8.02 22.60
CA ASN A 255 -23.88 -8.85 23.77
C ASN A 255 -22.45 -8.62 24.31
N ALA A 256 -21.95 -7.38 24.26
CA ALA A 256 -20.58 -7.05 24.68
C ALA A 256 -20.26 -7.45 26.14
N ALA A 257 -21.25 -7.46 27.03
CA ALA A 257 -21.07 -7.89 28.42
C ALA A 257 -20.73 -9.38 28.50
N GLU A 258 -21.50 -10.23 27.82
CA GLU A 258 -21.26 -11.68 27.76
C GLU A 258 -19.91 -12.00 27.12
N VAL A 259 -19.56 -11.30 26.04
CA VAL A 259 -18.25 -11.42 25.39
C VAL A 259 -17.12 -11.07 26.36
N ARG A 260 -17.24 -9.95 27.10
CA ARG A 260 -16.24 -9.55 28.09
C ARG A 260 -16.10 -10.56 29.22
N ASP A 261 -17.20 -11.11 29.71
CA ASP A 261 -17.18 -12.07 30.80
C ASP A 261 -16.53 -13.38 30.37
N LEU A 262 -16.85 -13.88 29.17
CA LEU A 262 -16.19 -15.07 28.61
C LEU A 262 -14.69 -14.84 28.36
N MET A 263 -14.30 -13.66 27.88
CA MET A 263 -12.88 -13.29 27.72
C MET A 263 -12.13 -13.35 29.06
N ARG A 264 -12.71 -12.79 30.12
CA ARG A 264 -12.12 -12.81 31.47
C ARG A 264 -12.02 -14.22 32.03
N GLN A 265 -13.08 -15.03 31.88
CA GLN A 265 -13.10 -16.43 32.32
C GLN A 265 -12.05 -17.27 31.59
N SER A 266 -11.75 -16.92 30.34
CA SER A 266 -10.72 -17.58 29.53
C SER A 266 -9.30 -17.05 29.78
N GLY A 267 -9.11 -16.15 30.76
CA GLY A 267 -7.81 -15.61 31.14
C GLY A 267 -7.30 -14.46 30.25
N ALA A 268 -8.14 -13.89 29.38
CA ALA A 268 -7.78 -12.72 28.60
C ALA A 268 -7.86 -11.44 29.44
N PHE A 269 -6.87 -10.57 29.28
CA PHE A 269 -6.87 -9.24 29.86
C PHE A 269 -7.68 -8.29 28.96
N VAL A 270 -8.73 -7.69 29.51
CA VAL A 270 -9.54 -6.70 28.80
C VAL A 270 -8.80 -5.37 28.85
N VAL A 271 -8.33 -4.91 27.69
CA VAL A 271 -7.62 -3.64 27.55
C VAL A 271 -8.62 -2.50 27.67
N ASP A 272 -8.34 -1.52 28.51
CA ASP A 272 -9.22 -0.34 28.61
C ASP A 272 -9.16 0.51 27.33
N ASP A 273 -10.30 1.12 26.97
CA ASP A 273 -10.44 1.96 25.78
C ASP A 273 -9.53 3.20 25.81
N ARG A 274 -9.08 3.62 27.01
CA ARG A 274 -8.22 4.78 27.22
C ARG A 274 -7.15 4.46 28.27
N PRO A 275 -5.89 4.20 27.87
CA PRO A 275 -4.80 4.20 28.82
C PRO A 275 -4.63 5.60 29.40
N THR A 276 -4.27 5.67 30.67
CA THR A 276 -3.77 6.92 31.28
C THR A 276 -2.46 7.38 30.66
N HIS A 277 -1.64 6.45 30.12
CA HIS A 277 -0.37 6.73 29.45
C HIS A 277 -0.10 5.80 28.27
N VAL A 278 0.41 6.38 27.16
CA VAL A 278 0.71 5.62 25.93
C VAL A 278 1.74 4.50 26.16
N ALA A 279 2.77 4.76 26.97
CA ALA A 279 3.85 3.81 27.25
C ALA A 279 3.36 2.51 27.93
N GLU A 280 2.37 2.58 28.82
CA GLU A 280 1.78 1.42 29.49
C GLU A 280 1.07 0.51 28.50
N ARG A 281 0.29 1.10 27.58
CA ARG A 281 -0.40 0.36 26.51
C ARG A 281 0.61 -0.33 25.60
N ILE A 282 1.66 0.37 25.18
CA ILE A 282 2.72 -0.22 24.35
C ILE A 282 3.42 -1.37 25.11
N ASN A 283 3.64 -1.25 26.43
CA ASN A 283 4.19 -2.33 27.26
C ASN A 283 3.28 -3.57 27.33
N LEU A 284 1.94 -3.40 27.31
CA LEU A 284 1.01 -4.53 27.16
C LEU A 284 1.19 -5.23 25.81
N PHE A 285 1.09 -4.49 24.71
CA PHE A 285 1.10 -5.07 23.36
C PHE A 285 2.45 -5.71 22.99
N ARG A 286 3.58 -5.12 23.37
CA ARG A 286 4.91 -5.71 23.08
C ARG A 286 5.13 -7.08 23.72
N GLN A 287 4.32 -7.42 24.74
CA GLN A 287 4.40 -8.67 25.49
C GLN A 287 3.29 -9.67 25.16
N ALA A 288 2.33 -9.29 24.33
CA ALA A 288 1.19 -10.13 23.98
C ALA A 288 1.62 -11.33 23.11
N ASP A 289 1.08 -12.49 23.43
CA ASP A 289 1.12 -13.69 22.57
C ASP A 289 -0.08 -13.69 21.61
N VAL A 290 -1.21 -13.13 22.06
CA VAL A 290 -2.47 -13.08 21.33
C VAL A 290 -3.17 -11.74 21.59
N VAL A 291 -3.70 -11.14 20.53
CA VAL A 291 -4.57 -9.96 20.58
C VAL A 291 -5.89 -10.33 19.89
N ILE A 292 -7.02 -10.05 20.53
CA ILE A 292 -8.36 -10.41 20.06
C ILE A 292 -9.24 -9.16 20.09
N GLY A 293 -10.06 -8.95 19.07
CA GLY A 293 -11.09 -7.90 19.14
C GLY A 293 -11.78 -7.62 17.81
N PRO A 294 -12.88 -6.83 17.85
CA PRO A 294 -13.48 -6.30 16.65
C PRO A 294 -12.55 -5.31 15.95
N HIS A 295 -12.70 -5.19 14.63
CA HIS A 295 -12.02 -4.15 13.85
C HIS A 295 -12.29 -2.76 14.45
N CYS A 296 -11.30 -2.20 15.14
CA CYS A 296 -11.39 -0.91 15.80
C CYS A 296 -10.02 -0.23 15.84
N ALA A 297 -10.01 1.08 16.13
CA ALA A 297 -8.76 1.84 16.17
C ALA A 297 -7.80 1.33 17.26
N GLY A 298 -8.32 0.75 18.35
CA GLY A 298 -7.52 0.22 19.45
C GLY A 298 -6.69 -1.02 19.10
N LEU A 299 -6.99 -1.70 17.98
CA LEU A 299 -6.16 -2.79 17.46
C LEU A 299 -4.88 -2.29 16.79
N THR A 300 -4.73 -0.98 16.53
CA THR A 300 -3.53 -0.44 15.86
C THR A 300 -2.24 -0.72 16.63
N ASP A 301 -2.31 -0.86 17.95
CA ASP A 301 -1.15 -1.16 18.80
C ASP A 301 -0.52 -2.54 18.53
N ILE A 302 -1.14 -3.40 17.72
CA ILE A 302 -0.50 -4.62 17.22
C ILE A 302 0.84 -4.34 16.51
N MET A 303 1.06 -3.11 16.00
CA MET A 303 2.33 -2.70 15.42
C MET A 303 3.50 -2.76 16.41
N PHE A 304 3.22 -2.79 17.72
CA PHE A 304 4.20 -2.91 18.79
C PHE A 304 4.40 -4.35 19.27
N CYS A 305 3.58 -5.29 18.83
CA CYS A 305 3.72 -6.71 19.18
C CYS A 305 5.00 -7.30 18.59
N ARG A 306 5.47 -8.37 19.24
CA ARG A 306 6.57 -9.18 18.70
C ARG A 306 6.11 -9.97 17.45
N PRO A 307 7.01 -10.22 16.48
CA PRO A 307 6.71 -11.12 15.38
C PRO A 307 6.25 -12.50 15.87
N GLY A 308 5.26 -13.08 15.20
CA GLY A 308 4.62 -14.35 15.57
C GLY A 308 3.50 -14.25 16.63
N THR A 309 3.21 -13.06 17.15
CA THR A 309 1.96 -12.81 17.90
C THR A 309 0.76 -13.08 17.01
N LEU A 310 -0.33 -13.62 17.56
CA LEU A 310 -1.58 -13.81 16.84
C LEU A 310 -2.47 -12.58 16.98
N LEU A 311 -2.95 -12.04 15.86
CA LEU A 311 -4.16 -11.21 15.84
C LEU A 311 -5.36 -12.06 15.45
N TRP A 312 -6.36 -12.15 16.33
CA TRP A 312 -7.70 -12.63 15.99
C TRP A 312 -8.64 -11.43 15.84
N GLU A 313 -8.82 -11.00 14.59
CA GLU A 313 -9.63 -9.85 14.22
C GLU A 313 -11.04 -10.29 13.84
N TRP A 314 -12.04 -9.62 14.39
CA TRP A 314 -13.44 -9.75 13.96
C TRP A 314 -13.78 -8.63 12.99
N VAL A 315 -13.82 -8.97 11.71
CA VAL A 315 -13.97 -8.03 10.60
C VAL A 315 -15.44 -7.73 10.29
N PRO A 316 -15.75 -6.53 9.74
CA PRO A 316 -17.04 -6.23 9.13
C PRO A 316 -17.39 -7.24 8.03
N THR A 317 -18.68 -7.51 7.86
CA THR A 317 -19.19 -8.12 6.63
C THR A 317 -18.97 -7.19 5.44
N GLN A 318 -19.42 -5.92 5.52
CA GLN A 318 -19.25 -4.93 4.46
C GLN A 318 -19.29 -3.48 5.01
N PRO A 319 -18.49 -2.54 4.46
CA PRO A 319 -17.34 -2.77 3.59
C PRO A 319 -16.16 -3.41 4.33
N LEU A 320 -15.47 -4.32 3.65
CA LEU A 320 -14.27 -4.98 4.18
C LEU A 320 -13.12 -3.99 4.35
N ASN A 321 -12.57 -3.91 5.56
CA ASN A 321 -11.40 -3.09 5.86
C ASN A 321 -10.20 -3.99 6.17
N LEU A 322 -9.18 -3.97 5.30
CA LEU A 322 -7.99 -4.80 5.44
C LEU A 322 -6.86 -4.14 6.23
N SER A 323 -7.02 -2.92 6.73
CA SER A 323 -5.91 -2.16 7.33
C SER A 323 -5.25 -2.89 8.51
N MET A 324 -6.03 -3.53 9.38
CA MET A 324 -5.49 -4.33 10.50
C MET A 324 -4.78 -5.59 10.03
N ASN A 325 -5.33 -6.34 9.08
CA ASN A 325 -4.63 -7.45 8.43
C ASN A 325 -3.28 -7.01 7.82
N ARG A 326 -3.24 -5.87 7.12
CA ARG A 326 -2.03 -5.36 6.47
C ARG A 326 -1.01 -4.87 7.48
N LEU A 327 -1.45 -4.26 8.56
CA LEU A 327 -0.61 -3.87 9.68
C LEU A 327 -0.03 -5.10 10.38
N ALA A 328 -0.85 -6.12 10.64
CA ALA A 328 -0.43 -7.40 11.20
C ALA A 328 0.67 -8.05 10.35
N ARG A 329 0.46 -8.15 9.03
CA ARG A 329 1.48 -8.68 8.11
C ARG A 329 2.74 -7.82 8.07
N SER A 330 2.62 -6.49 8.15
CA SER A 330 3.78 -5.58 8.19
C SER A 330 4.64 -5.80 9.44
N ALA A 331 4.00 -6.03 10.59
CA ALA A 331 4.69 -6.32 11.86
C ALA A 331 5.05 -7.81 12.05
N GLY A 332 4.74 -8.67 11.08
CA GLY A 332 5.07 -10.11 11.14
C GLY A 332 4.21 -10.91 12.11
N LEU A 333 2.95 -10.49 12.33
CA LEU A 333 1.96 -11.22 13.12
C LEU A 333 1.25 -12.29 12.31
N ASP A 334 0.93 -13.40 12.97
CA ASP A 334 -0.04 -14.36 12.43
C ASP A 334 -1.44 -13.75 12.52
N TYR A 335 -2.29 -14.05 11.54
CA TYR A 335 -3.59 -13.43 11.40
C TYR A 335 -4.71 -14.47 11.37
N TRP A 336 -5.74 -14.26 12.17
CA TRP A 336 -7.01 -14.97 12.10
C TRP A 336 -8.14 -13.97 11.93
N GLY A 337 -8.83 -14.00 10.77
CA GLY A 337 -10.00 -13.15 10.52
C GLY A 337 -11.32 -13.92 10.61
N ASP A 338 -12.24 -13.44 11.42
CA ASP A 338 -13.63 -13.94 11.48
C ASP A 338 -14.64 -12.85 11.19
N VAL A 339 -15.76 -13.22 10.57
CA VAL A 339 -16.85 -12.29 10.29
C VAL A 339 -17.68 -12.11 11.55
N LEU A 340 -17.95 -10.86 11.91
CA LEU A 340 -18.97 -10.54 12.89
C LEU A 340 -20.33 -10.39 12.18
N GLY A 341 -21.32 -11.18 12.59
CA GLY A 341 -22.66 -11.14 12.00
C GLY A 341 -23.51 -9.98 12.52
N PRO A 342 -24.44 -9.44 11.71
CA PRO A 342 -25.37 -8.42 12.18
C PRO A 342 -26.28 -9.00 13.27
N ASP A 343 -26.67 -8.15 14.22
CA ASP A 343 -27.69 -8.48 15.20
C ASP A 343 -29.07 -8.45 14.52
N PRO A 344 -29.80 -9.59 14.45
CA PRO A 344 -31.12 -9.62 13.81
C PRO A 344 -32.17 -8.79 14.56
N ALA A 345 -31.95 -8.50 15.85
CA ALA A 345 -32.87 -7.74 16.68
C ALA A 345 -32.61 -6.23 16.66
N VAL A 346 -31.38 -5.79 16.38
CA VAL A 346 -31.00 -4.37 16.47
C VAL A 346 -30.21 -3.94 15.23
N PRO A 347 -30.84 -3.18 14.30
CA PRO A 347 -30.18 -2.66 13.12
C PRO A 347 -28.92 -1.85 13.46
N GLY A 348 -27.84 -2.07 12.70
CA GLY A 348 -26.56 -1.37 12.89
C GLY A 348 -25.78 -1.83 14.13
N ARG A 349 -26.18 -2.94 14.75
CA ARG A 349 -25.42 -3.64 15.77
C ARG A 349 -25.10 -5.05 15.32
N PHE A 350 -24.21 -5.67 16.05
CA PHE A 350 -23.64 -6.96 15.72
C PHE A 350 -23.68 -7.86 16.93
N LEU A 351 -23.86 -9.16 16.68
CA LEU A 351 -23.96 -10.16 17.73
C LEU A 351 -22.80 -11.14 17.58
N PHE A 352 -22.09 -11.38 18.68
CA PHE A 352 -21.09 -12.44 18.69
C PHE A 352 -21.74 -13.75 19.15
N ASP A 353 -21.62 -14.80 18.36
CA ASP A 353 -22.06 -16.13 18.75
C ASP A 353 -21.15 -16.70 19.84
N ILE A 354 -21.65 -16.80 21.07
CA ILE A 354 -20.87 -17.19 22.26
C ILE A 354 -20.26 -18.61 22.12
N PRO A 355 -20.96 -19.63 21.60
CA PRO A 355 -20.35 -20.93 21.28
C PRO A 355 -19.16 -20.83 20.31
N THR A 356 -19.28 -20.05 19.24
CA THR A 356 -18.17 -19.80 18.29
C THR A 356 -17.01 -19.11 19.00
N LEU A 357 -17.28 -18.13 19.87
CA LEU A 357 -16.25 -17.45 20.65
C LEU A 357 -15.49 -18.42 21.55
N ALA A 358 -16.22 -19.24 22.31
CA ALA A 358 -15.66 -20.23 23.23
C ALA A 358 -14.79 -21.25 22.47
N CYS A 359 -15.26 -21.73 21.31
CA CYS A 359 -14.52 -22.64 20.45
C CYS A 359 -13.19 -22.00 19.97
N GLY A 360 -13.21 -20.74 19.54
CA GLY A 360 -11.99 -20.07 19.10
C GLY A 360 -11.00 -19.82 20.24
N LEU A 361 -11.49 -19.48 21.44
CA LEU A 361 -10.65 -19.34 22.63
C LEU A 361 -9.99 -20.68 23.04
N GLN A 362 -10.70 -21.80 22.93
CA GLN A 362 -10.13 -23.13 23.16
C GLN A 362 -9.02 -23.46 22.15
N GLN A 363 -9.21 -23.11 20.88
CA GLN A 363 -8.19 -23.30 19.84
C GLN A 363 -6.95 -22.44 20.10
N ILE A 364 -7.12 -21.22 20.59
CA ILE A 364 -6.02 -20.36 21.02
C ILE A 364 -5.26 -20.98 22.19
N ALA A 365 -5.96 -21.51 23.19
CA ALA A 365 -5.35 -22.15 24.36
C ALA A 365 -4.51 -23.40 23.98
N GLN A 366 -4.90 -24.10 22.91
CA GLN A 366 -4.19 -25.27 22.38
C GLN A 366 -3.05 -24.91 21.42
N ARG A 367 -2.93 -23.64 21.01
CA ARG A 367 -1.94 -23.20 20.04
C ARG A 367 -0.53 -23.35 20.63
N PRO A 368 0.38 -24.12 19.99
CA PRO A 368 1.74 -24.20 20.46
C PRO A 368 2.39 -22.81 20.38
N ARG A 369 3.01 -22.36 21.48
CA ARG A 369 3.78 -21.12 21.47
C ARG A 369 4.88 -21.23 20.42
N ARG A 370 4.80 -20.42 19.36
CA ARG A 370 5.90 -20.29 18.41
C ARG A 370 7.09 -19.72 19.19
N LYS A 371 8.15 -20.52 19.37
CA LYS A 371 9.42 -20.00 19.90
C LYS A 371 9.84 -18.92 18.91
N THR A 372 9.89 -17.67 19.37
CA THR A 372 10.38 -16.56 18.56
C THR A 372 11.75 -16.96 18.05
N PRO A 373 12.01 -17.01 16.73
CA PRO A 373 13.38 -17.08 16.26
C PRO A 373 14.12 -15.92 16.93
N ARG A 374 15.19 -16.21 17.69
CA ARG A 374 16.09 -15.15 18.17
C ARG A 374 16.47 -14.36 16.92
N GLY A 375 16.22 -13.04 16.96
CA GLY A 375 16.27 -12.15 15.82
C GLY A 375 17.35 -12.54 14.84
N ARG A 376 16.95 -13.20 13.75
CA ARG A 376 17.63 -12.94 12.51
C ARG A 376 17.19 -11.53 12.18
N ASP A 377 18.17 -10.66 12.19
CA ASP A 377 18.05 -9.36 11.58
C ASP A 377 17.60 -9.59 10.12
N ASP A 378 16.29 -9.59 9.90
CA ASP A 378 15.65 -9.64 8.59
C ASP A 378 15.67 -8.24 7.94
N ARG A 379 16.60 -7.35 8.36
CA ARG A 379 17.24 -6.52 7.35
C ARG A 379 17.68 -7.52 6.28
N PRO A 380 17.23 -7.40 5.02
CA PRO A 380 18.03 -7.97 3.96
C PRO A 380 19.44 -7.49 4.29
N ALA A 381 20.44 -8.39 4.30
CA ALA A 381 21.79 -7.92 4.01
C ALA A 381 21.60 -6.89 2.90
N PRO A 382 22.05 -5.64 3.05
CA PRO A 382 21.81 -4.64 2.04
C PRO A 382 22.09 -5.37 0.74
N LEU A 383 21.12 -5.37 -0.17
CA LEU A 383 21.46 -5.63 -1.55
C LEU A 383 22.36 -4.45 -1.88
N CYS A 384 23.62 -4.58 -1.49
CA CYS A 384 24.74 -4.14 -2.24
C CYS A 384 24.50 -4.76 -3.61
N LEU A 385 23.73 -4.04 -4.42
CA LEU A 385 24.14 -3.76 -5.77
C LEU A 385 25.37 -2.82 -5.71
N ALA A 386 26.34 -3.14 -4.84
CA ALA A 386 27.70 -2.76 -5.03
C ALA A 386 28.23 -3.81 -6.01
N GLY A 387 28.20 -3.45 -7.30
CA GLY A 387 29.05 -4.11 -8.29
C GLY A 387 28.37 -4.74 -9.51
N THR A 388 27.05 -4.68 -9.67
CA THR A 388 26.44 -5.05 -10.95
C THR A 388 25.54 -3.90 -11.42
N PRO A 389 25.98 -3.14 -12.44
CA PRO A 389 25.17 -2.13 -13.11
C PRO A 389 23.77 -2.65 -13.44
N ALA A 390 22.72 -1.82 -13.28
CA ALA A 390 21.33 -2.24 -13.44
C ALA A 390 21.05 -2.80 -14.85
N ASP A 391 21.74 -2.29 -15.86
CA ASP A 391 21.79 -2.79 -17.23
C ASP A 391 22.28 -4.24 -17.31
N GLU A 392 23.33 -4.63 -16.60
CA GLU A 392 23.83 -6.02 -16.60
C GLU A 392 22.79 -7.01 -16.03
N ILE A 393 22.09 -6.61 -14.97
CA ILE A 393 21.01 -7.42 -14.39
C ILE A 393 19.83 -7.50 -15.36
N LEU A 394 19.35 -6.36 -15.84
CA LEU A 394 18.17 -6.30 -16.69
C LEU A 394 18.40 -6.95 -18.07
N PHE A 395 19.64 -6.98 -18.55
CA PHE A 395 20.02 -7.68 -19.79
C PHE A 395 19.98 -9.20 -19.64
N ALA A 396 20.12 -9.72 -18.41
CA ALA A 396 20.06 -11.15 -18.12
C ALA A 396 18.62 -11.73 -18.12
N PHE A 397 17.58 -10.87 -18.16
CA PHE A 397 16.18 -11.30 -18.17
C PHE A 397 15.53 -11.17 -19.55
N GLU A 398 14.74 -12.17 -19.92
CA GLU A 398 13.85 -12.12 -21.08
C GLU A 398 12.48 -11.59 -20.65
N SER A 399 11.94 -10.61 -21.40
CA SER A 399 10.58 -10.14 -21.17
C SER A 399 9.57 -11.24 -21.51
N LEU A 400 8.81 -11.68 -20.51
CA LEU A 400 7.66 -12.58 -20.66
C LEU A 400 6.35 -11.88 -20.25
N GLY A 401 6.36 -10.54 -20.13
CA GLY A 401 5.17 -9.77 -19.76
C GLY A 401 4.06 -9.84 -20.81
N ASP A 402 2.85 -9.49 -20.40
CA ASP A 402 1.69 -9.38 -21.29
C ASP A 402 1.46 -7.97 -21.85
N ASN A 403 2.42 -7.07 -21.60
CA ASN A 403 2.46 -5.67 -22.01
C ASN A 403 3.93 -5.18 -22.16
N CYS A 404 4.12 -3.89 -22.47
CA CYS A 404 5.43 -3.29 -22.76
C CYS A 404 6.26 -2.85 -21.53
N GLU A 405 5.75 -2.98 -20.30
CA GLU A 405 6.29 -2.30 -19.12
C GLU A 405 7.75 -2.66 -18.84
N PHE A 406 8.08 -3.96 -18.87
CA PHE A 406 9.45 -4.40 -18.61
C PHE A 406 10.42 -3.97 -19.72
N GLY A 407 9.99 -3.96 -20.98
CA GLY A 407 10.80 -3.46 -22.09
C GLY A 407 11.09 -1.96 -22.01
N LEU A 408 10.15 -1.17 -21.49
CA LEU A 408 10.35 0.26 -21.21
C LEU A 408 11.35 0.49 -20.07
N VAL A 409 11.32 -0.34 -19.03
CA VAL A 409 12.33 -0.31 -17.95
C VAL A 409 13.73 -0.64 -18.49
N GLN A 410 13.85 -1.67 -19.32
CA GLN A 410 15.11 -2.00 -19.99
C GLN A 410 15.64 -0.82 -20.83
N ARG A 411 14.77 -0.18 -21.62
CA ARG A 411 15.12 1.00 -22.43
C ARG A 411 15.54 2.19 -21.56
N TYR A 412 14.84 2.44 -20.46
CA TYR A 412 15.17 3.51 -19.51
C TYR A 412 16.57 3.31 -18.90
N CYS A 413 16.96 2.06 -18.67
CA CYS A 413 18.31 1.70 -18.22
C CYS A 413 19.36 1.65 -19.35
N GLY A 414 19.04 2.11 -20.57
CA GLY A 414 19.97 2.23 -21.68
C GLY A 414 20.26 0.93 -22.43
N ILE A 415 19.48 -0.14 -22.19
CA ILE A 415 19.67 -1.43 -22.87
C ILE A 415 18.54 -1.75 -23.84
N GLU A 416 18.91 -2.34 -24.98
CA GLU A 416 17.98 -2.72 -26.05
C GLU A 416 18.05 -4.22 -26.37
N PRO A 417 17.72 -5.14 -25.43
CA PRO A 417 17.71 -6.56 -25.71
C PRO A 417 16.64 -6.90 -26.76
N LEU A 418 16.99 -7.81 -27.67
CA LEU A 418 16.05 -8.32 -28.68
C LEU A 418 15.11 -9.35 -28.05
N GLY A 419 13.90 -8.95 -27.65
CA GLY A 419 12.93 -9.86 -27.05
C GLY A 419 11.61 -9.92 -27.82
N LEU A 420 10.98 -11.10 -27.87
CA LEU A 420 9.72 -11.29 -28.59
C LEU A 420 8.58 -10.50 -27.93
N LEU A 421 8.46 -10.61 -26.61
CA LEU A 421 7.42 -9.95 -25.80
C LEU A 421 7.95 -8.70 -25.09
N ARG A 422 9.07 -8.12 -25.57
CA ARG A 422 9.65 -6.94 -24.92
C ARG A 422 8.77 -5.70 -25.07
N LEU A 423 8.21 -5.50 -26.26
CA LEU A 423 7.33 -4.38 -26.59
C LEU A 423 6.04 -4.87 -27.26
N ALA A 424 5.68 -6.13 -27.02
CA ALA A 424 4.45 -6.73 -27.52
C ALA A 424 3.55 -7.13 -26.36
N GLY A 425 2.27 -6.80 -26.47
CA GLY A 425 1.25 -7.13 -25.49
C GLY A 425 0.12 -7.93 -26.10
N PHE A 426 -0.57 -8.72 -25.27
CA PHE A 426 -1.76 -9.45 -25.70
C PHE A 426 -2.96 -8.50 -25.75
N HIS A 427 -3.60 -8.40 -26.91
CA HIS A 427 -4.81 -7.63 -27.12
C HIS A 427 -6.04 -8.38 -26.59
N ALA A 428 -6.06 -8.61 -25.28
CA ALA A 428 -7.15 -9.30 -24.58
C ALA A 428 -7.46 -8.60 -23.24
N PRO A 429 -8.63 -8.86 -22.63
CA PRO A 429 -8.92 -8.45 -21.26
C PRO A 429 -7.83 -8.95 -20.29
N VAL A 430 -7.46 -8.14 -19.30
CA VAL A 430 -6.31 -8.38 -18.40
C VAL A 430 -6.38 -9.75 -17.73
N GLU A 431 -7.57 -10.17 -17.31
CA GLU A 431 -7.83 -11.46 -16.67
C GLU A 431 -7.56 -12.67 -17.58
N GLN A 432 -7.47 -12.49 -18.90
CA GLN A 432 -7.21 -13.55 -19.88
C GLN A 432 -5.77 -13.55 -20.40
N ARG A 433 -4.96 -12.52 -20.10
CA ARG A 433 -3.64 -12.37 -20.71
C ARG A 433 -2.65 -13.43 -20.23
N LEU A 434 -2.66 -13.76 -18.94
CA LEU A 434 -1.78 -14.79 -18.37
C LEU A 434 -2.06 -16.19 -18.97
N SER A 435 -3.34 -16.52 -19.19
CA SER A 435 -3.70 -17.81 -19.80
C SER A 435 -3.27 -17.86 -21.27
N ARG A 436 -3.43 -16.76 -22.02
CA ARG A 436 -2.92 -16.64 -23.40
C ARG A 436 -1.41 -16.76 -23.50
N LEU A 437 -0.67 -16.09 -22.61
CA LEU A 437 0.78 -16.22 -22.52
C LEU A 437 1.21 -17.66 -22.25
N THR A 438 0.57 -18.31 -21.28
CA THR A 438 0.85 -19.70 -20.92
C THR A 438 0.63 -20.64 -22.11
N GLU A 439 -0.45 -20.43 -22.86
CA GLU A 439 -0.76 -21.21 -24.06
C GLU A 439 0.24 -20.96 -25.19
N ALA A 440 0.62 -19.71 -25.43
CA ALA A 440 1.62 -19.34 -26.43
C ALA A 440 2.99 -19.98 -26.12
N LEU A 441 3.40 -19.99 -24.85
CA LEU A 441 4.61 -20.66 -24.40
C LEU A 441 4.55 -22.18 -24.60
N ARG A 442 3.42 -22.82 -24.27
CA ARG A 442 3.22 -24.26 -24.49
C ARG A 442 3.30 -24.65 -25.95
N ARG A 443 2.76 -23.81 -26.84
CA ARG A 443 2.82 -23.98 -28.29
C ARG A 443 4.14 -23.52 -28.90
N GLY A 444 5.09 -23.02 -28.11
CA GLY A 444 6.36 -22.47 -28.62
C GLY A 444 6.17 -21.33 -29.62
N PHE A 445 5.07 -20.59 -29.50
CA PHE A 445 4.63 -19.57 -30.46
C PHE A 445 4.51 -20.09 -31.90
N ASP A 446 4.11 -21.35 -32.10
CA ASP A 446 3.89 -21.90 -33.43
C ASP A 446 2.90 -21.06 -34.25
N GLY A 447 3.16 -20.91 -35.55
CA GLY A 447 2.42 -20.04 -36.47
C GLY A 447 2.72 -18.53 -36.38
N LEU A 448 3.35 -18.05 -35.31
CA LEU A 448 3.65 -16.62 -35.13
C LEU A 448 4.56 -16.08 -36.25
N GLY A 449 4.17 -14.95 -36.85
CA GLY A 449 4.94 -14.27 -37.89
C GLY A 449 4.71 -14.81 -39.31
N THR A 450 3.64 -15.57 -39.53
CA THR A 450 3.21 -15.95 -40.88
C THR A 450 2.77 -14.69 -41.64
N PRO A 451 3.17 -14.47 -42.91
CA PRO A 451 2.86 -13.22 -43.61
C PRO A 451 1.38 -12.83 -43.61
N ASP A 452 0.48 -13.81 -43.75
CA ASP A 452 -0.97 -13.57 -43.82
C ASP A 452 -1.60 -13.19 -42.47
N THR A 453 -0.87 -13.40 -41.37
CA THR A 453 -1.35 -13.14 -39.99
C THR A 453 -0.92 -11.78 -39.47
N ILE A 454 -0.17 -11.00 -40.25
CA ILE A 454 0.34 -9.70 -39.86
C ILE A 454 -0.53 -8.61 -40.48
N LYS A 455 -1.26 -7.88 -39.63
CA LYS A 455 -1.99 -6.68 -40.00
C LYS A 455 -1.24 -5.46 -39.48
N HIS A 456 -1.35 -4.35 -40.20
CA HIS A 456 -0.78 -3.08 -39.78
C HIS A 456 -1.82 -1.97 -39.87
N PHE A 457 -1.70 -0.99 -38.98
CA PHE A 457 -2.51 0.21 -38.94
C PHE A 457 -1.66 1.38 -38.43
N PHE A 458 -2.10 2.61 -38.65
CA PHE A 458 -1.35 3.78 -38.18
C PHE A 458 -1.69 4.14 -36.74
N THR A 459 -0.71 4.67 -36.00
CA THR A 459 -0.98 5.34 -34.73
C THR A 459 -1.90 6.56 -34.93
N PRO A 460 -2.72 6.93 -33.92
CA PRO A 460 -3.72 7.98 -34.05
C PRO A 460 -3.15 9.42 -33.94
N HIS A 461 -1.83 9.59 -33.79
CA HIS A 461 -1.17 10.88 -33.56
C HIS A 461 -0.54 11.42 -34.85
N GLY A 462 -0.41 12.74 -34.99
CA GLY A 462 -0.09 13.43 -36.26
C GLY A 462 1.19 12.95 -36.99
N PRO A 463 1.31 13.28 -38.29
CA PRO A 463 2.38 12.74 -39.15
C PRO A 463 3.79 13.20 -38.74
N PRO A 464 4.83 12.36 -38.97
CA PRO A 464 4.75 11.07 -39.64
C PRO A 464 4.20 9.98 -38.70
N ARG A 465 3.21 9.22 -39.18
CA ARG A 465 2.54 8.19 -38.37
C ARG A 465 3.34 6.91 -38.34
N GLU A 466 3.37 6.28 -37.18
CA GLU A 466 4.03 4.99 -36.99
C GLU A 466 3.09 3.84 -37.42
N PHE A 467 3.64 2.80 -38.02
CA PHE A 467 2.93 1.52 -38.20
C PHE A 467 2.85 0.77 -36.86
N MET A 468 1.64 0.52 -36.38
CA MET A 468 1.34 -0.50 -35.38
C MET A 468 1.05 -1.84 -36.03
N ILE A 469 1.43 -2.91 -35.35
CA ILE A 469 1.28 -4.28 -35.83
C ILE A 469 0.28 -5.02 -34.95
N HIS A 470 -0.64 -5.73 -35.60
CA HIS A 470 -1.51 -6.73 -35.00
C HIS A 470 -1.20 -8.09 -35.61
N GLU A 471 -0.64 -8.98 -34.80
CA GLU A 471 -0.39 -10.37 -35.17
C GLU A 471 -1.56 -11.25 -34.70
N LEU A 472 -2.18 -11.97 -35.64
CA LEU A 472 -3.48 -12.61 -35.43
C LEU A 472 -3.41 -13.99 -34.76
N VAL A 473 -2.28 -14.71 -34.77
CA VAL A 473 -2.18 -16.06 -34.20
C VAL A 473 -2.25 -16.04 -32.68
N TYR A 474 -1.59 -15.06 -32.07
CA TYR A 474 -1.59 -14.88 -30.61
C TYR A 474 -2.21 -13.56 -30.15
N ASP A 475 -2.77 -12.79 -31.08
CA ASP A 475 -3.45 -11.52 -30.81
C ASP A 475 -2.48 -10.51 -30.18
N LEU A 476 -1.28 -10.40 -30.73
CA LEU A 476 -0.22 -9.53 -30.22
C LEU A 476 -0.27 -8.16 -30.89
N HIS A 477 -0.21 -7.10 -30.08
CA HIS A 477 -0.13 -5.72 -30.52
C HIS A 477 1.23 -5.14 -30.13
N PHE A 478 1.90 -4.48 -31.08
CA PHE A 478 3.16 -3.79 -30.82
C PHE A 478 3.45 -2.67 -31.80
N HIS A 479 4.28 -1.74 -31.33
CA HIS A 479 4.90 -0.67 -32.11
C HIS A 479 5.99 -1.25 -33.03
N SER A 480 5.95 -0.94 -34.33
CA SER A 480 6.94 -1.42 -35.30
C SER A 480 8.25 -0.62 -35.27
N GLY A 481 8.20 0.60 -34.73
CA GLY A 481 9.27 1.60 -34.76
C GLY A 481 9.53 2.18 -36.15
N VAL A 482 8.60 2.01 -37.11
CA VAL A 482 8.73 2.47 -38.50
C VAL A 482 7.60 3.42 -38.84
N HIS A 483 7.94 4.53 -39.47
CA HIS A 483 7.00 5.55 -39.88
C HIS A 483 6.63 5.45 -41.37
N GLU A 484 5.50 6.07 -41.73
CA GLU A 484 4.89 5.99 -43.06
C GLU A 484 5.77 6.50 -44.22
N ASP A 485 6.78 7.31 -43.92
CA ASP A 485 7.77 7.86 -44.86
C ASP A 485 9.01 6.97 -45.01
N GLU A 486 9.21 5.98 -44.15
CA GLU A 486 10.38 5.10 -44.17
C GLU A 486 10.22 3.87 -45.07
N ILE A 487 8.99 3.39 -45.26
CA ILE A 487 8.73 2.16 -46.03
C ILE A 487 7.32 2.14 -46.63
N ALA A 488 7.19 1.52 -47.81
CA ALA A 488 5.89 1.26 -48.41
C ALA A 488 5.03 0.31 -47.53
N PRO A 489 3.73 0.60 -47.31
CA PRO A 489 2.85 -0.21 -46.44
C PRO A 489 2.85 -1.71 -46.78
N ASP A 490 2.86 -2.06 -48.06
CA ASP A 490 2.84 -3.47 -48.52
C ASP A 490 4.11 -4.26 -48.14
N ALA A 491 5.21 -3.57 -47.80
CA ALA A 491 6.44 -4.21 -47.37
C ALA A 491 6.48 -4.51 -45.86
N ILE A 492 5.58 -3.91 -45.05
CA ILE A 492 5.51 -4.08 -43.59
C ILE A 492 5.27 -5.55 -43.19
N PRO A 493 4.29 -6.29 -43.75
CA PRO A 493 4.07 -7.69 -43.37
C PRO A 493 5.29 -8.57 -43.61
N ARG A 494 6.01 -8.35 -44.72
CA ARG A 494 7.22 -9.11 -45.05
C ARG A 494 8.37 -8.80 -44.09
N ARG A 495 8.54 -7.54 -43.68
CA ARG A 495 9.53 -7.11 -42.68
C ARG A 495 9.24 -7.75 -41.32
N GLU A 496 8.01 -7.60 -40.83
CA GLU A 496 7.62 -8.13 -39.51
C GLU A 496 7.62 -9.65 -39.49
N SER A 497 7.25 -10.32 -40.58
CA SER A 497 7.33 -11.78 -40.68
C SER A 497 8.75 -12.29 -40.45
N ARG A 498 9.75 -11.65 -41.07
CA ARG A 498 11.17 -11.99 -40.85
C ARG A 498 11.59 -11.75 -39.40
N ARG A 499 11.20 -10.60 -38.82
CA ARG A 499 11.53 -10.22 -37.44
C ARG A 499 10.90 -11.18 -36.43
N LEU A 500 9.60 -11.44 -36.52
CA LEU A 500 8.88 -12.35 -35.62
C LEU A 500 9.36 -13.79 -35.75
N THR A 501 9.68 -14.26 -36.97
CA THR A 501 10.26 -15.60 -37.17
C THR A 501 11.61 -15.74 -36.47
N PHE A 502 12.46 -14.71 -36.55
CA PHE A 502 13.74 -14.68 -35.84
C PHE A 502 13.55 -14.67 -34.32
N LEU A 503 12.69 -13.77 -33.81
CA LEU A 503 12.44 -13.63 -32.37
C LEU A 503 11.82 -14.90 -31.77
N ARG A 504 10.87 -15.54 -32.46
CA ARG A 504 10.31 -16.86 -32.07
C ARG A 504 11.39 -17.91 -31.89
N ARG A 505 12.33 -18.03 -32.84
CA ARG A 505 13.43 -18.99 -32.78
C ARG A 505 14.35 -18.69 -31.59
N LYS A 506 14.68 -17.41 -31.37
CA LYS A 506 15.48 -16.98 -30.21
C LYS A 506 14.82 -17.41 -28.90
N THR A 507 13.54 -17.10 -28.71
CA THR A 507 12.78 -17.45 -27.51
C THR A 507 12.71 -18.97 -27.29
N SER A 508 12.60 -19.76 -28.37
CA SER A 508 12.60 -21.22 -28.30
C SER A 508 13.96 -21.83 -27.93
N CYS A 509 15.07 -21.21 -28.37
CA CYS A 509 16.44 -21.66 -28.11
C CYS A 509 16.96 -21.28 -26.71
N CYS A 510 16.43 -20.22 -26.09
CA CYS A 510 16.81 -19.76 -24.73
C CYS A 510 16.34 -20.69 -23.58
N GLY A 511 15.94 -21.93 -23.85
CA GLY A 511 15.67 -22.95 -22.82
C GLY A 511 14.24 -22.99 -22.26
N LEU A 512 13.32 -22.17 -22.76
CA LEU A 512 11.89 -22.22 -22.41
C LEU A 512 11.22 -23.57 -22.76
N SER A 513 11.78 -24.32 -23.71
CA SER A 513 11.39 -25.69 -24.06
C SER A 513 11.61 -26.72 -22.94
N ARG A 514 12.34 -26.40 -21.86
CA ARG A 514 12.48 -27.28 -20.68
C ARG A 514 11.33 -27.16 -19.67
N LEU A 515 10.47 -26.14 -19.78
CA LEU A 515 9.29 -25.96 -18.91
C LEU A 515 8.08 -26.76 -19.39
N THR A 516 8.07 -27.18 -20.66
CA THR A 516 7.06 -28.06 -21.24
C THR A 516 7.56 -29.50 -21.10
N GLY A 517 7.13 -30.21 -20.06
CA GLY A 517 7.60 -31.56 -19.72
C GLY A 517 7.32 -32.63 -20.78
N SER A 518 8.12 -32.71 -21.84
CA SER A 518 8.22 -33.89 -22.71
C SER A 518 9.63 -34.49 -22.61
N THR A 519 9.79 -35.43 -21.68
CA THR A 519 10.93 -36.35 -21.69
C THR A 519 10.68 -37.44 -22.73
N HIS A 520 11.13 -37.23 -23.96
CA HIS A 520 11.48 -38.34 -24.85
C HIS A 520 12.96 -38.20 -25.24
N ARG A 521 13.82 -38.85 -24.45
CA ARG A 521 15.12 -39.32 -24.95
C ARG A 521 14.96 -40.82 -25.15
N GLU A 522 14.91 -41.24 -26.41
CA GLU A 522 15.22 -42.63 -26.76
C GLU A 522 16.68 -42.92 -26.34
N PRO A 523 16.97 -44.07 -25.73
CA PRO A 523 18.33 -44.49 -25.48
C PRO A 523 18.97 -44.85 -26.84
N ARG A 524 20.07 -44.18 -27.19
CA ARG A 524 20.94 -44.63 -28.27
C ARG A 524 21.56 -45.96 -27.84
N ASN A 525 21.22 -47.03 -28.56
CA ASN A 525 21.98 -48.26 -28.57
C ASN A 525 23.24 -48.07 -29.42
N VAL A 526 24.35 -48.55 -28.84
CA VAL A 526 25.73 -48.70 -29.36
C VAL A 526 26.56 -47.43 -29.47
#